data_AF-A0A258E4J1-F1
#
_entry.id   AF-A0A258E4J1-F1
#
_cell.length_a   1.000
_cell.length_b   1.000
_cell.length_c   1.000
_cell.angle_alpha   90.00
_cell.angle_beta   90.00
_cell.angle_gamma   90.00
#
_symmetry.space_group_name_H-M   'P 1'
#
loop_
_entity.id
_entity.type
_entity.pdbx_description
1 polymer ?
#
loop_
_entity_poly.entity_id
_entity_poly.type
_entity_poly.pdbx_seq_one_letter_code
_entity_poly.pdbx_strand_id
1 'polypeptide(L)'
;MIYSSEIDVIFEFSNNETAFQLSTMQMQQTFQGVSLTEYEIMVAIKEYIKNNINNIRETFFNSLMKVNHEVNYSPSVDFLVDGLYHFEVGGKNKASKQVKSENTWVIKDDLEYPVGKSLPLWVFGMLY
;
A
#
# COMPACT_ATOMS: atom_id res chain seq x y z
N MET A 1 16.16 2.55 14.66
CA MET A 1 14.86 2.33 15.34
C MET A 1 13.96 3.54 15.05
N ILE A 2 13.66 3.81 13.77
CA ILE A 2 12.91 5.01 13.31
C ILE A 2 11.76 4.64 12.35
N TYR A 3 11.62 3.37 11.96
CA TYR A 3 10.66 2.95 10.92
C TYR A 3 9.29 2.47 11.44
N SER A 4 9.05 2.39 12.75
CA SER A 4 7.72 1.97 13.26
C SER A 4 6.76 3.13 13.50
N SER A 5 7.25 4.36 13.70
CA SER A 5 6.38 5.48 14.09
C SER A 5 5.56 6.06 12.95
N GLU A 6 5.99 5.99 11.69
CA GLU A 6 5.22 6.58 10.57
C GLU A 6 4.06 5.69 10.10
N ILE A 7 4.20 4.37 10.22
CA ILE A 7 3.15 3.41 9.86
C ILE A 7 2.04 3.41 10.92
N ASP A 8 2.40 3.49 12.21
CA ASP A 8 1.43 3.60 13.31
C ASP A 8 0.65 4.91 13.24
N VAL A 9 1.31 6.02 12.87
CA VAL A 9 0.67 7.32 12.68
C VAL A 9 -0.37 7.26 11.54
N ILE A 10 -0.04 6.69 10.39
CA ILE A 10 -0.99 6.57 9.26
C ILE A 10 -2.18 5.66 9.63
N PHE A 11 -1.96 4.61 10.42
CA PHE A 11 -3.02 3.71 10.89
C PHE A 11 -3.95 4.38 11.91
N GLU A 12 -3.40 5.19 12.82
CA GLU A 12 -4.15 5.94 13.83
C GLU A 12 -4.95 7.10 13.21
N PHE A 13 -4.44 7.71 12.13
CA PHE A 13 -5.16 8.73 11.35
C PHE A 13 -6.35 8.17 10.54
N SER A 14 -6.26 6.92 10.06
CA SER A 14 -7.37 6.31 9.29
C SER A 14 -8.54 5.85 10.16
N ASN A 15 -8.29 5.52 11.43
CA ASN A 15 -9.29 4.94 12.34
C ASN A 15 -9.94 5.98 13.27
N ASN A 16 -9.49 7.23 13.24
CA ASN A 16 -10.05 8.32 14.03
C ASN A 16 -10.64 9.37 13.10
N GLU A 17 -11.95 9.26 12.82
CA GLU A 17 -12.70 10.21 11.99
C GLU A 17 -12.45 11.66 12.42
N THR A 18 -12.31 11.91 13.71
CA THR A 18 -12.02 13.25 14.26
C THR A 18 -10.62 13.75 13.87
N ALA A 19 -9.60 12.90 13.90
CA ALA A 19 -8.24 13.28 13.52
C ALA A 19 -8.12 13.50 12.00
N PHE A 20 -8.81 12.68 11.20
CA PHE A 20 -8.93 12.88 9.76
C PHE A 20 -9.64 14.21 9.45
N GLN A 21 -10.79 14.47 10.07
CA GLN A 21 -11.54 15.72 9.94
C GLN A 21 -10.75 16.96 10.40
N LEU A 22 -9.98 16.86 11.48
CA LEU A 22 -9.13 17.97 11.96
C LEU A 22 -7.97 18.25 11.01
N SER A 23 -7.37 17.21 10.43
CA SER A 23 -6.30 17.37 9.43
C SER A 23 -6.82 17.97 8.11
N THR A 24 -8.01 17.56 7.67
CA THR A 24 -8.66 18.14 6.48
C THR A 24 -9.12 19.57 6.73
N MET A 25 -9.63 19.88 7.92
CA MET A 25 -9.94 21.25 8.34
C MET A 25 -8.68 22.13 8.45
N GLN A 26 -7.56 21.61 8.97
CA GLN A 26 -6.28 22.33 9.02
C GLN A 26 -5.69 22.57 7.63
N MET A 27 -5.78 21.60 6.72
CA MET A 27 -5.47 21.82 5.32
C MET A 27 -6.35 22.94 4.77
N GLN A 28 -7.68 22.84 4.88
CA GLN A 28 -8.63 23.84 4.40
C GLN A 28 -8.38 25.25 4.97
N GLN A 29 -8.01 25.37 6.25
CA GLN A 29 -7.67 26.66 6.87
C GLN A 29 -6.35 27.23 6.36
N THR A 30 -5.37 26.38 6.06
CA THR A 30 -4.11 26.79 5.42
C THR A 30 -4.32 27.26 3.98
N PHE A 31 -5.41 26.82 3.32
CA PHE A 31 -5.80 27.19 1.95
C PHE A 31 -6.77 28.38 1.86
N GLN A 32 -7.07 29.08 2.95
CA GLN A 32 -7.89 30.31 2.95
C GLN A 32 -7.13 31.47 2.27
N GLY A 33 -7.11 31.48 0.93
CA GLY A 33 -6.53 32.57 0.14
C GLY A 33 -6.04 32.19 -1.26
N VAL A 34 -5.91 30.90 -1.58
CA VAL A 34 -5.46 30.43 -2.90
C VAL A 34 -6.45 29.39 -3.40
N SER A 35 -7.27 29.75 -4.40
CA SER A 35 -8.14 28.81 -5.10
C SER A 35 -7.28 27.89 -5.95
N LEU A 36 -6.85 26.76 -5.39
CA LEU A 36 -6.24 25.70 -6.18
C LEU A 36 -7.28 25.17 -7.16
N THR A 37 -6.97 25.26 -8.43
CA THR A 37 -7.79 24.71 -9.51
C THR A 37 -7.86 23.18 -9.39
N GLU A 38 -8.93 22.58 -9.92
CA GLU A 38 -9.05 21.10 -10.01
C GLU A 38 -7.81 20.47 -10.66
N TYR A 39 -7.19 21.19 -11.59
CA TYR A 39 -5.94 20.81 -12.25
C TYR A 39 -4.74 20.77 -11.30
N GLU A 40 -4.56 21.76 -10.43
CA GLU A 40 -3.46 21.79 -9.45
C GLU A 40 -3.58 20.67 -8.43
N ILE A 41 -4.81 20.37 -7.99
CA ILE A 41 -5.09 19.23 -7.12
C ILE A 41 -4.75 17.92 -7.85
N MET A 42 -5.17 17.75 -9.11
CA MET A 42 -4.85 16.57 -9.90
C MET A 42 -3.34 16.37 -10.07
N VAL A 43 -2.59 17.44 -10.32
CA VAL A 43 -1.12 17.40 -10.45
C VAL A 43 -0.47 16.99 -9.12
N ALA A 44 -0.90 17.58 -8.01
CA ALA A 44 -0.39 17.24 -6.68
C ALA A 44 -0.66 15.78 -6.32
N ILE A 45 -1.87 15.28 -6.58
CA ILE A 45 -2.24 13.87 -6.36
C ILE A 45 -1.38 12.95 -7.23
N LYS A 46 -1.18 13.28 -8.51
CA LYS A 46 -0.36 12.47 -9.41
C LYS A 46 1.09 12.38 -8.92
N GLU A 47 1.66 13.48 -8.45
CA GLU A 47 3.02 13.51 -7.92
C GLU A 47 3.12 12.76 -6.59
N TYR A 48 2.11 12.89 -5.72
CA TYR A 48 2.02 12.11 -4.49
C TYR A 48 1.98 10.60 -4.78
N ILE A 49 1.09 10.15 -5.67
CA ILE A 49 0.96 8.74 -6.05
C ILE A 49 2.28 8.22 -6.62
N LYS A 50 2.90 8.97 -7.53
CA LYS A 50 4.18 8.60 -8.14
C LYS A 50 5.29 8.40 -7.11
N ASN A 51 5.36 9.29 -6.11
CA ASN A 51 6.39 9.24 -5.07
C ASN A 51 6.11 8.18 -3.99
N ASN A 52 4.86 7.76 -3.83
CA ASN A 52 4.43 6.83 -2.78
C ASN A 52 3.89 5.49 -3.31
N ILE A 53 4.12 5.18 -4.59
CA ILE A 53 3.47 4.04 -5.25
C ILE A 53 3.77 2.68 -4.58
N ASN A 54 4.97 2.49 -4.01
CA ASN A 54 5.30 1.28 -3.25
C ASN A 54 4.39 1.16 -2.02
N ASN A 55 4.36 2.19 -1.18
CA ASN A 55 3.56 2.24 0.05
C ASN A 55 2.07 2.06 -0.26
N ILE A 56 1.58 2.66 -1.35
CA ILE A 56 0.18 2.52 -1.79
C ILE A 56 -0.13 1.06 -2.14
N ARG A 57 0.75 0.38 -2.89
CA ARG A 57 0.54 -1.04 -3.25
C ARG A 57 0.56 -1.95 -2.02
N GLU A 58 1.51 -1.75 -1.13
CA GLU A 58 1.63 -2.51 0.12
C GLU A 58 0.43 -2.29 1.03
N THR A 59 0.00 -1.03 1.19
CA THR A 59 -1.20 -0.67 1.96
C THR A 59 -2.46 -1.28 1.36
N PHE A 60 -2.61 -1.21 0.03
CA PHE A 60 -3.73 -1.81 -0.67
C PHE A 60 -3.79 -3.33 -0.46
N PHE A 61 -2.67 -4.03 -0.69
CA PHE A 61 -2.58 -5.47 -0.44
C PHE A 61 -2.92 -5.83 1.01
N ASN A 62 -2.33 -5.12 1.98
CA ASN A 62 -2.56 -5.33 3.40
C ASN A 62 -4.04 -5.13 3.77
N SER A 63 -4.68 -4.09 3.23
CA SER A 63 -6.08 -3.76 3.52
C SER A 63 -7.04 -4.86 3.05
N LEU A 64 -6.74 -5.51 1.93
CA LEU A 64 -7.53 -6.63 1.40
C LEU A 64 -7.28 -7.92 2.18
N MET A 65 -6.03 -8.25 2.47
CA MET A 65 -5.70 -9.52 3.13
C MET A 65 -6.14 -9.56 4.59
N LYS A 66 -6.03 -8.45 5.32
CA LYS A 66 -6.42 -8.37 6.74
C LYS A 66 -7.92 -8.59 7.01
N VAL A 67 -8.77 -8.57 5.99
CA VAL A 67 -10.21 -8.81 6.14
C VAL A 67 -10.46 -10.24 6.64
N ASN A 68 -9.80 -11.23 6.02
CA ASN A 68 -10.06 -12.65 6.27
C ASN A 68 -8.81 -13.45 6.66
N HIS A 69 -7.63 -12.84 6.67
CA HIS A 69 -6.36 -13.52 6.90
C HIS A 69 -5.49 -12.83 7.95
N GLU A 70 -4.64 -13.60 8.62
CA GLU A 70 -3.63 -13.05 9.52
C GLU A 70 -2.44 -12.54 8.71
N VAL A 71 -2.12 -11.25 8.82
CA VAL A 71 -1.02 -10.63 8.07
C VAL A 71 0.07 -10.16 9.04
N ASN A 72 1.25 -10.76 8.90
CA ASN A 72 2.46 -10.46 9.67
C ASN A 72 3.57 -9.91 8.77
N TYR A 73 4.52 -9.19 9.35
CA TYR A 73 5.70 -8.67 8.65
C TYR A 73 6.94 -9.50 8.99
N SER A 74 7.87 -9.64 8.04
CA SER A 74 9.12 -10.38 8.22
C SER A 74 10.33 -9.56 7.75
N PRO A 75 11.54 -9.77 8.31
CA PRO A 75 12.76 -9.13 7.79
C PRO A 75 13.13 -9.54 6.36
N SER A 76 12.62 -10.69 5.89
CA SER A 76 12.98 -11.28 4.60
C SER A 76 11.95 -11.09 3.50
N VAL A 77 10.70 -10.77 3.83
CA VAL A 77 9.58 -10.62 2.89
C VAL A 77 8.62 -9.54 3.38
N ASP A 78 7.92 -8.88 2.45
CA ASP A 78 7.04 -7.76 2.80
C ASP A 78 5.86 -8.23 3.67
N PHE A 79 5.25 -9.38 3.34
CA PHE A 79 4.12 -9.94 4.09
C PHE A 79 4.23 -11.45 4.27
N LEU A 80 3.86 -11.92 5.47
CA LEU A 80 3.63 -13.32 5.81
C LEU A 80 2.15 -13.49 6.15
N VAL A 81 1.42 -14.25 5.33
CA VAL A 81 -0.02 -14.47 5.48
C VAL A 81 -0.28 -15.88 6.03
N ASP A 82 -1.11 -15.95 7.06
CA ASP A 82 -1.52 -17.18 7.77
C ASP A 82 -0.32 -18.05 8.23
N GLY A 83 0.85 -17.43 8.43
CA GLY A 83 2.10 -18.11 8.79
C GLY A 83 2.67 -19.04 7.70
N LEU A 84 2.05 -19.11 6.51
CA LEU A 84 2.38 -20.07 5.46
C LEU A 84 2.87 -19.42 4.18
N TYR A 85 2.21 -18.34 3.75
CA TYR A 85 2.44 -17.72 2.45
C TYR A 85 3.27 -16.45 2.59
N HIS A 86 4.30 -16.35 1.76
CA HIS A 86 5.21 -15.21 1.77
C HIS A 86 4.93 -14.37 0.52
N PHE A 87 4.62 -13.09 0.71
CA PHE A 87 4.32 -12.18 -0.39
C PHE A 87 5.31 -11.03 -0.41
N GLU A 88 5.87 -10.77 -1.59
CA GLU A 88 6.60 -9.56 -1.90
C GLU A 88 5.76 -8.70 -2.82
N VAL A 89 5.43 -7.47 -2.42
CA VAL A 89 4.62 -6.55 -3.21
C VAL A 89 5.54 -5.53 -3.87
N GLY A 90 5.34 -5.25 -5.16
CA GLY A 90 6.13 -4.24 -5.86
C GLY A 90 5.76 -4.04 -7.31
N GLY A 91 6.49 -3.14 -7.96
CA GLY A 91 6.27 -2.84 -9.39
C GLY A 91 7.05 -3.74 -10.34
N LYS A 92 6.92 -3.44 -11.63
CA LYS A 92 7.58 -4.07 -12.79
C LYS A 92 9.00 -4.59 -12.56
N ASN A 93 9.84 -3.79 -11.90
CA ASN A 93 11.27 -4.07 -11.71
C ASN A 93 11.59 -4.99 -10.53
N LYS A 94 10.60 -5.38 -9.71
CA LYS A 94 10.80 -6.35 -8.64
C LYS A 94 10.94 -7.73 -9.29
N ALA A 95 12.20 -8.12 -9.48
CA ALA A 95 12.53 -9.46 -9.93
C ALA A 95 12.30 -10.43 -8.78
N SER A 96 11.80 -11.64 -9.07
CA SER A 96 11.76 -12.78 -8.15
C SER A 96 13.18 -13.26 -7.80
N LYS A 97 14.04 -12.36 -7.31
CA LYS A 97 15.40 -12.66 -6.87
C LYS A 97 15.28 -13.58 -5.67
N GLN A 98 15.36 -14.86 -5.97
CA GLN A 98 15.47 -15.94 -5.00
C GLN A 98 14.22 -16.15 -4.14
N VAL A 99 13.10 -16.46 -4.81
CA VAL A 99 12.06 -17.30 -4.18
C VAL A 99 12.68 -18.67 -3.88
N LYS A 100 13.35 -18.79 -2.74
CA LYS A 100 13.97 -20.05 -2.27
C LYS A 100 12.95 -21.02 -1.67
N SER A 101 11.75 -20.54 -1.37
CA SER A 101 10.68 -21.26 -0.68
C SER A 101 9.53 -21.61 -1.63
N GLU A 102 8.88 -22.74 -1.39
CA GLU A 102 7.72 -23.19 -2.18
C GLU A 102 6.53 -22.20 -2.10
N ASN A 103 6.41 -21.44 -1.02
CA ASN A 103 5.25 -20.58 -0.74
C ASN A 103 5.51 -19.08 -0.89
N THR A 104 6.55 -18.66 -1.63
CA THR A 104 6.80 -17.23 -1.89
C THR A 104 6.23 -16.78 -3.22
N TRP A 105 5.52 -15.66 -3.21
CA TRP A 105 4.85 -15.07 -4.37
C TRP A 105 5.23 -13.60 -4.51
N VAL A 106 5.35 -13.13 -5.74
CA VAL A 106 5.61 -11.72 -6.05
C VAL A 106 4.33 -11.09 -6.60
N ILE A 107 3.82 -10.08 -5.90
CA ILE A 107 2.63 -9.34 -6.29
C ILE A 107 3.07 -8.13 -7.12
N LYS A 108 2.51 -8.03 -8.33
CA LYS A 108 2.85 -6.98 -9.29
C LYS A 108 1.63 -6.22 -9.75
N ASP A 109 1.73 -4.90 -9.82
CA ASP A 109 0.65 -4.04 -10.33
C ASP A 109 0.57 -4.00 -11.86
N ASP A 110 1.66 -4.30 -12.55
CA ASP A 110 1.77 -4.21 -14.01
C ASP A 110 1.41 -5.50 -14.77
N LEU A 111 0.94 -6.55 -14.06
CA LEU A 111 0.54 -7.81 -14.68
C LEU A 111 -0.94 -7.83 -15.07
N GLU A 112 -1.21 -8.26 -16.31
CA GLU A 112 -2.57 -8.52 -16.81
C GLU A 112 -3.05 -9.94 -16.49
N TYR A 113 -2.14 -10.88 -16.23
CA TYR A 113 -2.44 -12.26 -15.88
C TYR A 113 -1.31 -12.85 -15.01
N PRO A 114 -1.61 -13.89 -14.20
CA PRO A 114 -0.59 -14.62 -13.44
C PRO A 114 0.49 -15.22 -14.33
N VAL A 115 1.76 -15.09 -13.92
CA VAL A 115 2.91 -15.69 -14.63
C VAL A 115 3.89 -16.27 -13.62
N GLY A 116 4.06 -17.60 -13.63
CA GLY A 116 4.94 -18.30 -12.70
C GLY A 116 4.52 -18.07 -11.24
N LYS A 117 5.44 -17.60 -10.39
CA LYS A 117 5.17 -17.19 -9.00
C LYS A 117 4.83 -15.69 -8.86
N SER A 118 4.41 -15.05 -9.94
CA SER A 118 3.97 -13.66 -9.92
C SER A 118 2.47 -13.56 -10.13
N LEU A 119 1.81 -12.82 -9.25
CA LEU A 119 0.37 -12.60 -9.26
C LEU A 119 0.07 -11.12 -9.49
N PRO A 120 -0.97 -10.77 -10.26
CA PRO A 120 -1.42 -9.39 -10.35
C PRO A 120 -2.02 -8.88 -9.04
N LEU A 121 -1.71 -7.63 -8.67
CA LEU A 121 -2.23 -7.00 -7.46
C LEU A 121 -3.76 -6.91 -7.44
N TRP A 122 -4.38 -6.72 -8.61
CA TRP A 122 -5.85 -6.59 -8.72
C TRP A 122 -6.60 -7.88 -8.41
N VAL A 123 -5.96 -9.07 -8.48
CA VAL A 123 -6.62 -10.35 -8.17
C VAL A 123 -7.12 -10.39 -6.72
N PHE A 124 -6.38 -9.75 -5.81
CA PHE A 124 -6.74 -9.71 -4.39
C PHE A 124 -7.98 -8.88 -4.11
N GLY A 125 -8.36 -7.98 -5.03
CA GLY A 125 -9.61 -7.21 -4.92
C GLY A 125 -10.88 -8.04 -5.08
N MET A 126 -10.75 -9.30 -5.52
CA MET A 126 -11.87 -10.23 -5.72
C MET A 126 -12.00 -11.27 -4.59
N LEU A 127 -11.17 -11.21 -3.54
CA LEU A 127 -11.09 -12.22 -2.47
C LEU A 127 -12.01 -11.94 -1.27
N TYR A 128 -13.14 -11.26 -1.49
CA TYR A 128 -14.11 -10.88 -0.45
C TYR A 128 -15.05 -12.01 -0.05
#